data_AF-A0A5R9MQQ4-F1
#
_entry.id   AF-A0A5R9MQQ4-F1
#
_cell.length_a   1.000
_cell.length_b   1.000
_cell.length_c   1.000
_cell.angle_alpha   90.00
_cell.angle_beta   90.00
_cell.angle_gamma   90.00
#
_symmetry.space_group_name_H-M   'P 1'
#
loop_
_entity.id
_entity.type
_entity.pdbx_description
1 polymer ?
#
loop_
_entity_poly.entity_id
_entity_poly.type
_entity_poly.pdbx_seq_one_letter_code
_entity_poly.pdbx_strand_id
1 'polypeptide(L)'
;MKTIVVCSGGLDSVSLAYRMAAEEQLIGLVSFDYGQRHRKELDFASKCAARLAVPHHIIDIAAIGGHLSGSALTDDVEVPDGHYAEETMKATVVPNRNAIMLAIAFGLAAAQKADAVAVAVHGGDHFIYPDCRPGFIDAFQRMQNEALDGYASVELLAPYVDVSKAAIVADGAKHGTPFAETWSCYKGGNLHCGRCGTCVERREAFHLAGVADPTEYEDPDFWKAAVSRYPAAEVR
;
A
#
# COMPACT_ATOMS: atom_id res chain seq x y z
N MET A 1 11.07 10.03 16.17
CA MET A 1 9.73 9.55 16.52
C MET A 1 9.72 8.04 16.36
N LYS A 2 9.13 7.29 17.29
CA LYS A 2 8.97 5.85 17.20
C LYS A 2 7.76 5.53 16.35
N THR A 3 7.98 4.99 15.16
CA THR A 3 6.95 4.82 14.13
C THR A 3 6.68 3.35 13.83
N ILE A 4 5.41 2.96 13.88
CA ILE A 4 4.93 1.69 13.32
C ILE A 4 4.47 1.95 11.88
N VAL A 5 4.96 1.18 10.92
CA VAL A 5 4.52 1.29 9.51
C VAL A 5 3.46 0.23 9.21
N VAL A 6 2.34 0.65 8.63
CA VAL A 6 1.38 -0.25 7.99
C VAL A 6 2.01 -0.78 6.70
N CYS A 7 2.44 -2.04 6.73
CA CYS A 7 3.18 -2.67 5.65
C CYS A 7 2.37 -3.80 5.00
N SER A 8 2.11 -3.69 3.70
CA SER A 8 1.47 -4.75 2.92
C SER A 8 2.47 -5.67 2.23
N GLY A 9 3.76 -5.31 2.17
CA GLY A 9 4.77 -6.01 1.37
C GLY A 9 4.83 -5.58 -0.10
N GLY A 10 3.96 -4.66 -0.51
CA GLY A 10 4.01 -3.99 -1.81
C GLY A 10 5.06 -2.88 -1.88
N LEU A 11 5.29 -2.39 -3.10
CA LEU A 11 6.30 -1.38 -3.42
C LEU A 11 6.27 -0.19 -2.44
N ASP A 12 5.11 0.46 -2.30
CA ASP A 12 4.96 1.72 -1.59
C ASP A 12 5.21 1.56 -0.09
N SER A 13 4.62 0.51 0.49
CA SER A 13 4.71 0.28 1.94
C SER A 13 6.08 -0.24 2.37
N VAL A 14 6.77 -0.97 1.49
CA VAL A 14 8.18 -1.35 1.70
C VAL A 14 9.09 -0.13 1.50
N SER A 15 8.87 0.72 0.50
CA SER A 15 9.60 1.99 0.34
C SER A 15 9.48 2.88 1.57
N LEU A 16 8.26 3.03 2.12
CA LEU A 16 8.04 3.80 3.34
C LEU A 16 8.75 3.19 4.55
N ALA A 17 8.72 1.86 4.70
CA ALA A 17 9.46 1.19 5.77
C ALA A 17 10.97 1.45 5.68
N TYR A 18 11.56 1.36 4.48
CA TYR A 18 12.98 1.65 4.26
C TYR A 18 13.33 3.12 4.53
N ARG A 19 12.45 4.06 4.14
CA ARG A 19 12.60 5.47 4.48
C ARG A 19 12.60 5.69 5.99
N MET A 20 11.60 5.17 6.70
CA MET A 20 11.51 5.32 8.16
C MET A 20 12.68 4.65 8.89
N ALA A 21 13.20 3.54 8.37
CA ALA A 21 14.39 2.89 8.91
C ALA A 21 15.65 3.75 8.70
N ALA A 22 15.83 4.34 7.52
CA ALA A 22 16.94 5.23 7.22
C ALA A 22 16.91 6.53 8.06
N GLU A 23 15.72 6.97 8.47
CA GLU A 23 15.51 8.10 9.38
C GLU A 23 15.62 7.71 10.87
N GLU A 24 15.96 6.45 11.20
CA GLU A 24 16.03 5.89 12.55
C GLU A 24 14.70 5.99 13.35
N GLN A 25 13.57 5.98 12.64
CA GLN A 25 12.23 6.12 13.23
C GLN A 25 11.48 4.79 13.31
N LEU A 26 11.83 3.81 12.48
CA LEU A 26 11.08 2.55 12.39
C LEU A 26 11.26 1.68 13.63
N ILE A 27 10.15 1.34 14.29
CA ILE A 27 10.16 0.41 15.44
C ILE A 27 9.40 -0.90 15.20
N GLY A 28 8.65 -1.01 14.11
CA GLY A 28 7.90 -2.22 13.79
C GLY A 28 7.02 -2.07 12.55
N LEU A 29 6.61 -3.21 12.01
CA LEU A 29 5.65 -3.31 10.92
C LEU A 29 4.35 -3.93 11.41
N VAL A 30 3.23 -3.48 10.86
CA VAL A 30 1.92 -4.13 11.01
C VAL A 30 1.32 -4.43 9.64
N SER A 31 0.84 -5.66 9.47
CA SER A 31 0.13 -6.14 8.28
C SER A 31 -1.23 -6.72 8.67
N PHE A 32 -2.12 -6.85 7.69
CA PHE A 32 -3.48 -7.32 7.91
C PHE A 32 -3.80 -8.46 6.96
N ASP A 33 -4.16 -9.61 7.52
CA ASP A 33 -4.86 -10.66 6.78
C ASP A 33 -6.36 -10.40 6.91
N TYR A 34 -6.98 -9.91 5.85
CA TYR A 34 -8.41 -9.64 5.80
C TYR A 34 -9.16 -10.66 4.93
N GLY A 35 -8.57 -11.84 4.70
CA GLY A 35 -9.14 -12.84 3.81
C GLY A 35 -8.98 -12.46 2.33
N GLN A 36 -7.96 -11.68 2.00
CA GLN A 36 -7.66 -11.34 0.61
C GLN A 36 -7.34 -12.58 -0.24
N ARG A 37 -7.55 -12.46 -1.55
CA ARG A 37 -7.44 -13.54 -2.56
C ARG A 37 -6.17 -14.38 -2.45
N HIS A 38 -5.04 -13.78 -2.09
CA HIS A 38 -3.79 -14.46 -1.83
C HIS A 38 -3.03 -13.76 -0.71
N ARG A 39 -2.09 -14.46 -0.06
CA ARG A 39 -1.28 -13.94 1.04
C ARG A 39 0.18 -13.63 0.66
N LYS A 40 0.50 -13.63 -0.64
CA LYS A 40 1.88 -13.46 -1.12
C LYS A 40 2.52 -12.21 -0.54
N GLU A 41 1.81 -11.09 -0.57
CA GLU A 41 2.28 -9.81 -0.06
C GLU A 41 2.62 -9.85 1.43
N LEU A 42 1.91 -10.65 2.25
CA LEU A 42 2.25 -10.85 3.66
C LEU A 42 3.61 -11.55 3.85
N ASP A 43 3.96 -12.48 2.98
CA ASP A 43 5.29 -13.11 2.98
C ASP A 43 6.38 -12.07 2.67
N PHE A 44 6.13 -11.18 1.71
CA PHE A 44 7.06 -10.09 1.37
C PHE A 44 7.17 -9.05 2.50
N ALA A 45 6.08 -8.73 3.20
CA ALA A 45 6.10 -7.89 4.40
C ALA A 45 6.93 -8.53 5.51
N SER A 46 6.78 -9.83 5.73
CA SER A 46 7.55 -10.60 6.72
C SER A 46 9.05 -10.59 6.42
N LYS A 47 9.42 -10.79 5.14
CA LYS A 47 10.81 -10.67 4.69
C LYS A 47 11.35 -9.24 4.85
N CYS A 48 10.52 -8.22 4.63
CA CYS A 48 10.88 -6.82 4.84
C CYS A 48 11.25 -6.57 6.31
N ALA A 49 10.38 -6.98 7.24
CA ALA A 49 10.65 -6.86 8.68
C ALA A 49 11.95 -7.56 9.08
N ALA A 50 12.19 -8.78 8.57
CA ALA A 50 13.41 -9.52 8.83
C ALA A 50 14.67 -8.80 8.34
N ARG A 51 14.65 -8.21 7.13
CA ARG A 51 15.78 -7.43 6.59
C ARG A 51 16.06 -6.15 7.38
N LEU A 52 15.01 -5.48 7.86
CA LEU A 52 15.11 -4.26 8.65
C LEU A 52 15.34 -4.55 10.14
N ALA A 53 15.35 -5.81 10.55
CA ALA A 53 15.52 -6.27 11.93
C ALA A 53 14.51 -5.63 12.92
N VAL A 54 13.25 -5.49 12.49
CA VAL A 54 12.16 -4.94 13.32
C VAL A 54 11.06 -5.97 13.58
N PRO A 55 10.32 -5.86 14.71
CA PRO A 55 9.12 -6.67 14.95
C PRO A 55 8.09 -6.54 13.84
N HIS A 56 7.34 -7.63 13.60
CA HIS A 56 6.25 -7.67 12.64
C HIS A 56 5.00 -8.28 13.26
N HIS A 57 3.89 -7.56 13.17
CA HIS A 57 2.58 -8.01 13.60
C HIS A 57 1.69 -8.26 12.40
N ILE A 58 1.26 -9.50 12.19
CA ILE A 58 0.21 -9.83 11.23
C ILE A 58 -1.09 -9.96 12.02
N ILE A 59 -2.03 -9.05 11.76
CA ILE A 59 -3.34 -9.06 12.41
C ILE A 59 -4.35 -9.77 11.51
N ASP A 60 -4.91 -10.86 12.00
CA ASP A 60 -6.00 -11.56 11.33
C ASP A 60 -7.33 -10.84 11.60
N ILE A 61 -7.91 -10.31 10.53
CA ILE A 61 -9.24 -9.70 10.47
C ILE A 61 -10.12 -10.36 9.38
N ALA A 62 -9.81 -11.61 9.00
CA ALA A 62 -10.52 -12.31 7.93
C ALA A 62 -12.02 -12.46 8.22
N ALA A 63 -12.40 -12.61 9.50
CA ALA A 63 -13.81 -12.62 9.90
C ALA A 63 -14.55 -11.31 9.57
N ILE A 64 -13.87 -10.17 9.69
CA ILE A 64 -14.42 -8.86 9.28
C ILE A 64 -14.44 -8.78 7.76
N GLY A 65 -13.35 -9.17 7.10
CA GLY A 65 -13.22 -9.15 5.64
C GLY A 65 -14.29 -9.97 4.91
N GLY A 66 -14.71 -11.10 5.48
CA GLY A 66 -15.83 -11.91 4.96
C GLY A 66 -17.18 -11.17 4.91
N HIS A 67 -17.33 -10.07 5.65
CA HIS A 67 -18.51 -9.19 5.58
C HIS A 67 -18.32 -8.01 4.62
N LEU A 68 -17.11 -7.79 4.10
CA LEU A 68 -16.75 -6.72 3.15
C LEU A 68 -16.68 -7.27 1.71
N SER A 69 -17.66 -8.10 1.34
CA SER A 69 -17.79 -8.68 -0.01
C SER A 69 -18.10 -7.62 -1.07
N GLY A 70 -17.95 -7.99 -2.35
CA GLY A 70 -18.21 -7.16 -3.51
C GLY A 70 -16.95 -6.67 -4.23
N SER A 71 -15.78 -7.22 -3.90
CA SER A 71 -14.49 -6.87 -4.49
C SER A 71 -13.80 -8.09 -5.06
N ALA A 72 -13.16 -7.96 -6.22
CA ALA A 72 -12.30 -8.98 -6.82
C ALA A 72 -11.07 -9.34 -5.97
N LEU A 73 -10.78 -8.54 -4.92
CA LEU A 73 -9.71 -8.84 -3.96
C LEU A 73 -10.16 -9.76 -2.81
N THR A 74 -11.47 -9.93 -2.61
CA THR A 74 -12.05 -10.76 -1.53
C THR A 74 -12.99 -11.85 -2.06
N ASP A 75 -13.59 -11.65 -3.23
CA ASP A 75 -14.53 -12.58 -3.86
C ASP A 75 -13.90 -13.35 -5.04
N ASP A 76 -14.56 -14.42 -5.47
CA ASP A 76 -14.16 -15.21 -6.64
C ASP A 76 -14.64 -14.61 -7.96
N VAL A 77 -14.29 -13.34 -8.18
CA VAL A 77 -14.51 -12.62 -9.44
C VAL A 77 -13.16 -12.35 -10.10
N GLU A 78 -13.14 -12.30 -11.44
CA GLU A 78 -11.92 -12.05 -12.19
C GLU A 78 -11.35 -10.66 -11.88
N VAL A 79 -10.04 -10.60 -11.62
CA VAL A 79 -9.32 -9.32 -11.45
C VAL A 79 -9.14 -8.69 -12.84
N PRO A 80 -9.65 -7.47 -13.06
CA PRO A 80 -9.59 -6.83 -14.38
C PRO A 80 -8.14 -6.55 -14.81
N ASP A 81 -7.90 -6.73 -16.10
CA ASP A 81 -6.71 -6.20 -16.77
C ASP A 81 -6.96 -4.74 -17.18
N GLY A 82 -5.89 -3.96 -17.29
CA GLY A 82 -5.97 -2.59 -17.80
C GLY A 82 -5.21 -1.58 -16.95
N HIS A 83 -5.40 -0.31 -17.30
CA HIS A 83 -4.82 0.80 -16.57
C HIS A 83 -5.49 0.98 -15.21
N TYR A 84 -4.74 1.40 -14.18
CA TYR A 84 -5.25 1.46 -12.80
C TYR A 84 -6.36 2.52 -12.62
N ALA A 85 -6.39 3.55 -13.47
CA ALA A 85 -7.42 4.59 -13.46
C ALA A 85 -8.73 4.18 -14.17
N GLU A 86 -8.80 2.99 -14.78
CA GLU A 86 -10.01 2.54 -15.46
C GLU A 86 -11.17 2.32 -14.49
N GLU A 87 -12.40 2.63 -14.93
CA GLU A 87 -13.63 2.42 -14.14
C GLU A 87 -13.82 0.96 -13.71
N THR A 88 -13.29 0.01 -14.51
CA THR A 88 -13.27 -1.42 -14.20
C THR A 88 -12.53 -1.71 -12.89
N MET A 89 -11.57 -0.89 -12.49
CA MET A 89 -10.80 -1.03 -11.25
C MET A 89 -11.64 -0.75 -9.99
N LYS A 90 -12.84 -0.17 -10.13
CA LYS A 90 -13.79 -0.10 -9.00
C LYS A 90 -14.15 -1.48 -8.44
N ALA A 91 -14.06 -2.52 -9.27
CA ALA A 91 -14.26 -3.90 -8.85
C ALA A 91 -13.21 -4.37 -7.82
N THR A 92 -12.07 -3.69 -7.63
CA THR A 92 -11.08 -4.07 -6.62
C THR A 92 -11.23 -3.30 -5.30
N VAL A 93 -12.22 -2.40 -5.19
CA VAL A 93 -12.42 -1.56 -4.00
C VAL A 93 -13.06 -2.37 -2.87
N VAL A 94 -12.35 -2.51 -1.76
CA VAL A 94 -12.90 -3.07 -0.51
C VAL A 94 -13.42 -1.90 0.33
N PRO A 95 -14.72 -1.87 0.70
CA PRO A 95 -15.31 -0.73 1.39
C PRO A 95 -14.61 -0.39 2.72
N ASN A 96 -14.18 0.87 2.86
CA ASN A 96 -13.63 1.45 4.10
C ASN A 96 -12.43 0.68 4.69
N ARG A 97 -11.70 -0.07 3.87
CA ARG A 97 -10.63 -0.96 4.30
C ARG A 97 -9.53 -0.22 5.06
N ASN A 98 -9.07 0.92 4.56
CA ASN A 98 -7.95 1.63 5.18
C ASN A 98 -8.33 2.20 6.55
N ALA A 99 -9.56 2.68 6.73
CA ALA A 99 -10.02 3.19 8.02
C ALA A 99 -10.04 2.10 9.11
N ILE A 100 -10.50 0.89 8.77
CA ILE A 100 -10.51 -0.26 9.68
C ILE A 100 -9.08 -0.62 10.09
N MET A 101 -8.18 -0.76 9.10
CA MET A 101 -6.79 -1.11 9.33
C MET A 101 -6.05 -0.05 10.16
N LEU A 102 -6.27 1.23 9.84
CA LEU A 102 -5.67 2.34 10.60
C LEU A 102 -6.19 2.39 12.04
N ALA A 103 -7.47 2.13 12.28
CA ALA A 103 -8.01 2.11 13.65
C ALA A 103 -7.32 1.04 14.50
N ILE A 104 -7.07 -0.14 13.93
CA ILE A 104 -6.32 -1.20 14.61
C ILE A 104 -4.84 -0.80 14.80
N ALA A 105 -4.20 -0.22 13.78
CA ALA A 105 -2.81 0.22 13.86
C ALA A 105 -2.60 1.30 14.95
N PHE A 106 -3.55 2.22 15.10
CA PHE A 106 -3.54 3.23 16.17
C PHE A 106 -3.70 2.62 17.56
N GLY A 107 -4.59 1.63 17.71
CA GLY A 107 -4.71 0.87 18.95
C GLY A 107 -3.41 0.16 19.33
N LEU A 108 -2.73 -0.44 18.33
CA LEU A 108 -1.42 -1.07 18.52
C LEU A 108 -0.35 -0.05 18.92
N ALA A 109 -0.29 1.08 18.22
CA ALA A 109 0.66 2.17 18.49
C ALA A 109 0.49 2.72 19.91
N ALA A 110 -0.74 2.99 20.33
CA ALA A 110 -1.05 3.46 21.68
C ALA A 110 -0.61 2.45 22.75
N ALA A 111 -0.93 1.16 22.57
CA ALA A 111 -0.52 0.09 23.50
C ALA A 111 1.01 -0.07 23.59
N GLN A 112 1.72 0.12 22.48
CA GLN A 112 3.18 0.00 22.40
C GLN A 112 3.93 1.32 22.71
N LYS A 113 3.20 2.41 23.01
CA LYS A 113 3.78 3.75 23.22
C LYS A 113 4.62 4.21 22.04
N ALA A 114 4.13 3.93 20.83
CA ALA A 114 4.67 4.50 19.60
C ALA A 114 4.21 5.96 19.46
N ASP A 115 5.05 6.80 18.85
CA ASP A 115 4.74 8.21 18.62
C ASP A 115 3.91 8.40 17.34
N ALA A 116 4.03 7.46 16.38
CA ALA A 116 3.39 7.59 15.08
C ALA A 116 3.00 6.25 14.44
N VAL A 117 1.98 6.31 13.59
CA VAL A 117 1.64 5.28 12.60
C VAL A 117 1.86 5.87 11.22
N ALA A 118 2.67 5.21 10.40
CA ALA A 118 2.92 5.63 9.03
C ALA A 118 2.22 4.71 8.02
N VAL A 119 1.62 5.31 6.99
CA VAL A 119 0.90 4.60 5.93
C VAL A 119 1.33 5.11 4.56
N ALA A 120 1.51 4.19 3.62
CA ALA A 120 1.98 4.49 2.27
C ALA A 120 0.83 4.71 1.28
N VAL A 121 -0.29 5.29 1.73
CA VAL A 121 -1.36 5.69 0.80
C VAL A 121 -0.84 6.80 -0.10
N HIS A 122 -1.20 6.74 -1.37
CA HIS A 122 -1.01 7.83 -2.31
C HIS A 122 -2.35 8.18 -2.93
N GLY A 123 -2.61 9.47 -3.00
CA GLY A 123 -3.83 10.05 -3.58
C GLY A 123 -3.67 10.38 -5.06
N GLY A 124 -2.47 10.23 -5.64
CA GLY A 124 -2.24 10.49 -7.06
C GLY A 124 -3.29 9.78 -7.90
N ASP A 125 -3.99 10.50 -8.77
CA ASP A 125 -4.73 9.95 -9.90
C ASP A 125 -5.86 8.93 -9.63
N HIS A 126 -6.24 8.69 -8.37
CA HIS A 126 -7.12 7.59 -7.97
C HIS A 126 -8.46 8.05 -7.41
N PHE A 127 -9.39 8.35 -8.31
CA PHE A 127 -10.76 8.73 -7.95
C PHE A 127 -11.52 7.65 -7.17
N ILE A 128 -11.11 6.40 -7.25
CA ILE A 128 -11.91 5.26 -6.78
C ILE A 128 -11.70 4.90 -5.31
N TYR A 129 -10.63 5.38 -4.65
CA TYR A 129 -10.34 5.11 -3.22
C TYR A 129 -10.48 6.39 -2.37
N PRO A 130 -11.66 6.67 -1.79
CA PRO A 130 -11.86 7.86 -0.97
C PRO A 130 -11.05 7.85 0.33
N ASP A 131 -10.71 6.66 0.85
CA ASP A 131 -9.93 6.41 2.07
C ASP A 131 -8.40 6.47 1.85
N CYS A 132 -7.96 7.08 0.76
CA CYS A 132 -6.55 7.40 0.46
C CYS A 132 -6.31 8.92 0.29
N ARG A 133 -7.35 9.76 0.42
CA ARG A 133 -7.28 11.19 0.09
C ARG A 133 -6.82 12.04 1.28
N PRO A 134 -6.21 13.23 1.05
CA PRO A 134 -5.79 14.13 2.13
C PRO A 134 -6.90 14.43 3.15
N GLY A 135 -8.12 14.71 2.67
CA GLY A 135 -9.25 14.98 3.57
C GLY A 135 -9.64 13.80 4.47
N PHE A 136 -9.41 12.56 4.03
CA PHE A 136 -9.58 11.38 4.89
C PHE A 136 -8.47 11.30 5.94
N ILE A 137 -7.21 11.51 5.56
CA ILE A 137 -6.06 11.51 6.48
C ILE A 137 -6.25 12.53 7.59
N ASP A 138 -6.61 13.77 7.23
CA ASP A 138 -6.87 14.83 8.20
C ASP A 138 -8.05 14.51 9.13
N ALA A 139 -9.13 13.96 8.57
CA ALA A 139 -10.31 13.57 9.36
C ALA A 139 -10.01 12.41 10.30
N PHE A 140 -9.23 11.43 9.85
CA PHE A 140 -8.82 10.28 10.65
C PHE A 140 -7.92 10.71 11.81
N GLN A 141 -6.92 11.58 11.57
CA GLN A 141 -6.08 12.13 12.63
C GLN A 141 -6.92 12.86 13.69
N ARG A 142 -7.84 13.74 13.27
CA ARG A 142 -8.72 14.45 14.21
C ARG A 142 -9.55 13.48 15.06
N MET A 143 -10.14 12.47 14.42
CA MET A 143 -10.90 11.45 15.13
C MET A 143 -10.04 10.67 16.14
N GLN A 144 -8.81 10.30 15.78
CA GLN A 144 -7.90 9.57 16.68
C GLN A 144 -7.40 10.42 17.85
N ASN A 145 -7.23 11.74 17.65
CA ASN A 145 -6.91 12.64 18.76
C ASN A 145 -8.00 12.61 19.84
N GLU A 146 -9.27 12.61 19.44
CA GLU A 146 -10.39 12.48 20.39
C GLU A 146 -10.47 11.07 20.99
N ALA A 147 -10.24 10.03 20.18
CA ALA A 147 -10.33 8.64 20.62
C ALA A 147 -9.24 8.25 21.64
N LEU A 148 -8.08 8.89 21.58
CA LEU A 148 -6.91 8.62 22.43
C LEU A 148 -6.66 9.70 23.48
N ASP A 149 -7.52 10.72 23.61
CA ASP A 149 -7.32 11.83 24.53
C ASP A 149 -7.11 11.35 25.98
N GLY A 150 -6.13 11.94 26.66
CA GLY A 150 -5.70 11.55 28.00
C GLY A 150 -5.02 10.18 28.11
N TYR A 151 -4.93 9.40 27.03
CA TYR A 151 -4.32 8.05 27.02
C TYR A 151 -3.02 7.99 26.21
N ALA A 152 -3.03 8.44 24.95
CA ALA A 152 -1.87 8.42 24.06
C ALA A 152 -1.94 9.55 23.04
N SER A 153 -0.79 9.93 22.48
CA SER A 153 -0.70 10.87 21.35
C SER A 153 0.05 10.16 20.22
N VAL A 154 -0.66 9.90 19.12
CA VAL A 154 -0.13 9.17 17.97
C VAL A 154 -0.38 10.00 16.71
N GLU A 155 0.68 10.25 15.94
CA GLU A 155 0.62 10.98 14.67
C GLU A 155 0.44 10.01 13.48
N LEU A 156 -0.42 10.38 12.53
CA LEU A 156 -0.61 9.71 11.25
C LEU A 156 0.33 10.32 10.22
N LEU A 157 1.34 9.55 9.81
CA LEU A 157 2.27 9.96 8.76
C LEU A 157 1.83 9.34 7.43
N ALA A 158 1.39 10.18 6.48
CA ALA A 158 1.04 9.76 5.12
C ALA A 158 1.89 10.53 4.08
N PRO A 159 3.23 10.34 4.07
CA PRO A 159 4.14 11.20 3.29
C PRO A 159 3.97 11.06 1.77
N TYR A 160 3.24 10.06 1.29
CA TYR A 160 3.00 9.81 -0.13
C TYR A 160 1.63 10.26 -0.61
N VAL A 161 0.78 10.85 0.25
CA VAL A 161 -0.60 11.18 -0.08
C VAL A 161 -0.74 12.11 -1.29
N ASP A 162 0.19 13.07 -1.47
CA ASP A 162 0.23 14.00 -2.60
C ASP A 162 1.38 13.71 -3.57
N VAL A 163 1.95 12.49 -3.53
CA VAL A 163 3.14 12.11 -4.28
C VAL A 163 2.77 11.17 -5.42
N SER A 164 3.32 11.41 -6.61
CA SER A 164 3.12 10.50 -7.75
C SER A 164 3.80 9.15 -7.52
N LYS A 165 3.29 8.10 -8.15
CA LYS A 165 3.88 6.76 -8.03
C LYS A 165 5.35 6.73 -8.46
N ALA A 166 5.70 7.46 -9.51
CA ALA A 166 7.09 7.58 -9.97
C ALA A 166 7.99 8.25 -8.91
N ALA A 167 7.49 9.25 -8.19
CA ALA A 167 8.23 9.87 -7.09
C ALA A 167 8.37 8.91 -5.87
N ILE A 168 7.41 8.02 -5.62
CA ILE A 168 7.56 6.94 -4.62
C ILE A 168 8.66 5.96 -5.03
N VAL A 169 8.76 5.61 -6.32
CA VAL A 169 9.88 4.78 -6.83
C VAL A 169 11.21 5.50 -6.65
N ALA A 170 11.30 6.78 -6.98
CA ALA A 170 12.51 7.57 -6.80
C ALA A 170 12.92 7.66 -5.31
N ASP A 171 11.95 7.87 -4.41
CA ASP A 171 12.17 7.89 -2.97
C ASP A 171 12.61 6.51 -2.43
N GLY A 172 11.99 5.44 -2.92
CA GLY A 172 12.39 4.08 -2.58
C GLY A 172 13.82 3.77 -3.04
N ALA A 173 14.20 4.18 -4.26
CA ALA A 173 15.55 4.02 -4.79
C ALA A 173 16.58 4.79 -3.96
N LYS A 174 16.25 6.04 -3.58
CA LYS A 174 17.07 6.88 -2.70
C LYS A 174 17.37 6.21 -1.36
N HIS A 175 16.40 5.49 -0.78
CA HIS A 175 16.54 4.79 0.50
C HIS A 175 16.94 3.31 0.37
N GLY A 176 17.35 2.86 -0.82
CA GLY A 176 17.85 1.49 -1.01
C GLY A 176 16.78 0.40 -0.90
N THR A 177 15.54 0.71 -1.25
CA THR A 177 14.42 -0.23 -1.22
C THR A 177 14.71 -1.44 -2.13
N PRO A 178 14.64 -2.69 -1.62
CA PRO A 178 14.90 -3.89 -2.42
C PRO A 178 13.69 -4.21 -3.29
N PHE A 179 13.51 -3.50 -4.40
CA PHE A 179 12.30 -3.60 -5.23
C PHE A 179 11.99 -5.00 -5.77
N ALA A 180 13.01 -5.85 -5.95
CA ALA A 180 12.84 -7.26 -6.33
C ALA A 180 12.11 -8.08 -5.25
N GLU A 181 12.19 -7.63 -3.99
CA GLU A 181 11.59 -8.25 -2.81
C GLU A 181 10.31 -7.50 -2.39
N THR A 182 9.49 -7.11 -3.37
CA THR A 182 8.17 -6.48 -3.16
C THR A 182 7.10 -7.11 -4.05
N TRP A 183 5.86 -7.17 -3.57
CA TRP A 183 4.74 -7.77 -4.31
C TRP A 183 3.59 -6.80 -4.55
N SER A 184 3.32 -6.50 -5.82
CA SER A 184 2.25 -5.57 -6.21
C SER A 184 1.07 -6.27 -6.89
N CYS A 185 1.29 -7.44 -7.49
CA CYS A 185 0.30 -8.09 -8.38
C CYS A 185 -0.94 -8.57 -7.62
N TYR A 186 -2.14 -8.22 -8.10
CA TYR A 186 -3.41 -8.69 -7.54
C TYR A 186 -3.78 -10.14 -7.89
N LYS A 187 -3.16 -10.73 -8.93
CA LYS A 187 -3.53 -12.08 -9.39
C LYS A 187 -2.83 -13.21 -8.61
N GLY A 188 -1.75 -12.92 -7.90
CA GLY A 188 -1.09 -13.91 -7.03
C GLY A 188 -0.41 -15.09 -7.74
N GLY A 189 -0.17 -15.01 -9.05
CA GLY A 189 0.54 -16.04 -9.84
C GLY A 189 2.00 -16.22 -9.41
N ASN A 190 2.75 -17.10 -10.06
CA ASN A 190 4.17 -17.33 -9.72
C ASN A 190 5.03 -16.08 -9.97
N LEU A 191 4.77 -15.39 -11.08
CA LEU A 191 5.33 -14.09 -11.42
C LEU A 191 4.25 -13.01 -11.34
N HIS A 192 4.63 -11.74 -11.38
CA HIS A 192 3.65 -10.67 -11.53
C HIS A 192 3.01 -10.80 -12.91
N CYS A 193 1.68 -10.71 -13.01
CA CYS A 193 1.01 -10.98 -14.29
C CYS A 193 1.37 -9.96 -15.39
N GLY A 194 1.76 -8.73 -15.03
CA GLY A 194 2.05 -7.65 -15.98
C GLY A 194 0.83 -6.92 -16.54
N ARG A 195 -0.38 -7.39 -16.21
CA ARG A 195 -1.64 -6.96 -16.86
C ARG A 195 -2.67 -6.32 -15.95
N CYS A 196 -2.70 -6.68 -14.66
CA CYS A 196 -3.59 -6.06 -13.68
C CYS A 196 -3.16 -4.61 -13.38
N GLY A 197 -4.10 -3.78 -12.91
CA GLY A 197 -3.88 -2.35 -12.68
C GLY A 197 -2.60 -2.03 -11.90
N THR A 198 -2.31 -2.75 -10.81
CA THR A 198 -1.11 -2.50 -9.99
C THR A 198 0.20 -2.95 -10.67
N CYS A 199 0.16 -3.92 -11.57
CA CYS A 199 1.32 -4.27 -12.39
C CYS A 199 1.57 -3.19 -13.45
N VAL A 200 0.52 -2.70 -14.11
CA VAL A 200 0.62 -1.62 -15.10
C VAL A 200 1.15 -0.33 -14.44
N GLU A 201 0.56 0.08 -13.33
CA GLU A 201 1.00 1.25 -12.55
C GLU A 201 2.45 1.11 -12.09
N ARG A 202 2.84 -0.06 -11.58
CA ARG A 202 4.23 -0.33 -11.18
C ARG A 202 5.18 -0.11 -12.36
N ARG A 203 4.91 -0.73 -13.52
CA ARG A 203 5.74 -0.62 -14.72
C ARG A 203 5.89 0.84 -15.17
N GLU A 204 4.77 1.55 -15.22
CA GLU A 204 4.76 2.97 -15.58
C GLU A 204 5.57 3.82 -14.59
N ALA A 205 5.40 3.60 -13.28
CA ALA A 205 6.12 4.33 -12.24
C ALA A 205 7.64 4.17 -12.34
N PHE A 206 8.13 2.94 -12.54
CA PHE A 206 9.56 2.69 -12.76
C PHE A 206 10.07 3.37 -14.03
N HIS A 207 9.29 3.28 -15.13
CA HIS A 207 9.64 3.92 -16.39
C HIS A 207 9.76 5.45 -16.24
N LEU A 208 8.76 6.10 -15.65
CA LEU A 208 8.74 7.55 -15.42
C LEU A 208 9.82 8.00 -14.42
N ALA A 209 10.15 7.16 -13.43
CA ALA A 209 11.23 7.45 -12.47
C ALA A 209 12.63 7.29 -13.06
N GLY A 210 12.77 6.69 -14.25
CA GLY A 210 14.07 6.34 -14.82
C GLY A 210 14.83 5.28 -14.02
N VAL A 211 14.10 4.48 -13.22
CA VAL A 211 14.66 3.40 -12.39
C VAL A 211 14.36 2.06 -13.07
N ALA A 212 15.35 1.16 -13.13
CA ALA A 212 15.12 -0.18 -13.65
C ALA A 212 14.18 -0.96 -12.72
N ASP A 213 13.08 -1.48 -13.26
CA ASP A 213 12.18 -2.38 -12.54
C ASP A 213 12.76 -3.80 -12.51
N PRO A 214 13.14 -4.34 -11.34
CA PRO A 214 13.74 -5.67 -11.25
C PRO A 214 12.69 -6.79 -11.24
N THR A 215 11.39 -6.48 -11.29
CA THR A 215 10.34 -7.50 -11.24
C THR A 215 10.26 -8.32 -12.52
N GLU A 216 10.13 -9.63 -12.35
CA GLU A 216 9.81 -10.55 -13.43
C GLU A 216 8.30 -10.61 -13.66
N TYR A 217 7.89 -10.52 -14.93
CA TYR A 217 6.48 -10.48 -15.33
C TYR A 217 6.14 -11.60 -16.32
N GLU A 218 4.91 -12.10 -16.27
CA GLU A 218 4.37 -13.01 -17.29
C GLU A 218 4.18 -12.29 -18.64
N ASP A 219 3.70 -11.04 -18.61
CA ASP A 219 3.51 -10.18 -19.77
C ASP A 219 4.18 -8.80 -19.54
N PRO A 220 5.51 -8.67 -19.78
CA PRO A 220 6.30 -7.50 -19.38
C PRO A 220 6.04 -6.21 -20.18
N ASP A 221 5.32 -6.31 -21.30
CA ASP A 221 5.12 -5.22 -22.26
C ASP A 221 3.66 -4.73 -22.36
N PHE A 222 2.70 -5.45 -21.77
CA PHE A 222 1.27 -5.06 -21.79
C PHE A 222 1.02 -3.62 -21.34
N TRP A 223 1.74 -3.16 -20.32
CA TRP A 223 1.58 -1.82 -19.75
C TRP A 223 1.73 -0.70 -20.78
N LYS A 224 2.58 -0.86 -21.81
CA LYS A 224 2.78 0.16 -22.87
C LYS A 224 1.48 0.43 -23.61
N ALA A 225 0.76 -0.64 -23.94
CA ALA A 225 -0.53 -0.53 -24.63
C ALA A 225 -1.61 0.00 -23.69
N ALA A 226 -1.61 -0.40 -22.41
CA ALA A 226 -2.57 0.08 -21.42
C ALA A 226 -2.43 1.60 -21.18
N VAL A 227 -1.22 2.10 -20.94
CA VAL A 227 -0.95 3.53 -20.72
C VAL A 227 -1.22 4.37 -21.97
N SER A 228 -0.90 3.86 -23.18
CA SER A 228 -1.18 4.60 -24.42
C SER A 228 -2.66 4.92 -24.65
N ARG A 229 -3.57 4.17 -24.02
CA ARG A 229 -5.02 4.35 -24.09
C ARG A 229 -5.56 5.31 -23.02
N TYR A 230 -4.74 5.67 -22.04
CA TYR A 230 -5.03 6.55 -20.90
C TYR A 230 -3.85 7.51 -20.65
N PRO A 231 -3.58 8.48 -21.55
CA PRO A 231 -2.46 9.40 -21.35
C PRO A 231 -2.68 10.25 -20.09
N ALA A 232 -1.61 10.48 -19.32
CA ALA A 232 -1.62 11.19 -18.03
C ALA A 232 -2.35 12.55 -17.99
N ALA A 233 -2.64 13.17 -19.14
CA ALA A 233 -3.44 14.38 -19.24
C ALA A 233 -4.94 14.19 -18.92
N GLU A 234 -5.45 12.96 -18.96
CA GLU A 234 -6.85 12.63 -18.66
C GLU A 234 -7.09 12.24 -17.19
N VAL A 235 -6.01 12.20 -16.38
CA VAL A 235 -6.10 11.93 -14.95
C VAL A 235 -5.99 13.26 -14.22
N ARG A 236 -7.14 13.86 -13.92
CA ARG A 236 -7.30 15.14 -13.20
C ARG A 236 -8.24 14.96 -12.06
#